data_AF-A0A1F9LYJ1-F1
#
_entry.id   AF-A0A1F9LYJ1-F1
#
_cell.length_a   1.000
_cell.length_b   1.000
_cell.length_c   1.000
_cell.angle_alpha   90.00
_cell.angle_beta   90.00
_cell.angle_gamma   90.00
#
_symmetry.space_group_name_H-M   'P 1'
#
loop_
_entity.id
_entity.type
_entity.pdbx_description
1 polymer ?
#
loop_
_entity_poly.entity_id
_entity_poly.type
_entity_poly.pdbx_seq_one_letter_code
_entity_poly.pdbx_strand_id
1 'polypeptide(L)'
;MQLVGPVSLSPVLDFLLKKGVMLAVDKRFRLNPLLCELVVRELLRNGDFERVVDIVQRVIPLEKRYSHYQLYRNREEALREARIAFYRNDEKALQLVVQVYNQFTAVGWRRDEQLMAHEVVEEIVGNPFDLAAFEYEPRSLLLRSLAAHLTDQPLLPKAMVEKADLIRLIQGDVA
;
A
#
# COMPACT_ATOMS: atom_id res chain seq x y z
N MET A 1 -30.39 8.96 -18.88
CA MET A 1 -31.22 8.12 -17.99
C MET A 1 -31.10 8.70 -16.58
N GLN A 2 -32.10 9.45 -16.12
CA GLN A 2 -32.10 10.04 -14.77
C GLN A 2 -32.65 9.01 -13.79
N LEU A 3 -31.88 8.70 -12.74
CA LEU A 3 -32.32 7.83 -11.66
C LEU A 3 -33.34 8.59 -10.79
N VAL A 4 -34.56 8.06 -10.70
CA VAL A 4 -35.66 8.62 -9.91
C VAL A 4 -35.83 7.77 -8.64
N GLY A 5 -35.60 8.37 -7.47
CA GLY A 5 -35.79 7.73 -6.14
C GLY A 5 -34.48 7.47 -5.37
N PRO A 6 -34.55 7.26 -4.04
CA PRO A 6 -33.37 6.97 -3.23
C PRO A 6 -32.77 5.62 -3.65
N VAL A 7 -31.59 5.65 -4.27
CA VAL A 7 -30.84 4.45 -4.61
C VAL A 7 -30.29 3.86 -3.32
N SER A 8 -30.85 2.73 -2.89
CA SER A 8 -30.28 1.97 -1.79
C SER A 8 -29.04 1.21 -2.26
N LEU A 9 -27.91 1.41 -1.59
CA LEU A 9 -26.69 0.64 -1.82
C LEU A 9 -26.74 -0.75 -1.21
N SER A 10 -27.70 -1.03 -0.31
CA SER A 10 -27.77 -2.29 0.44
C SER A 10 -27.81 -3.53 -0.46
N PRO A 11 -28.63 -3.59 -1.54
CA PRO A 11 -28.65 -4.76 -2.41
C PRO A 11 -27.31 -5.03 -3.10
N VAL A 12 -26.58 -3.97 -3.45
CA VAL A 12 -25.26 -4.07 -4.08
C VAL A 12 -24.23 -4.56 -3.07
N LEU A 13 -24.22 -3.99 -1.86
CA LEU A 13 -23.32 -4.41 -0.78
C LEU A 13 -23.55 -5.86 -0.38
N ASP A 14 -24.81 -6.28 -0.20
CA ASP A 14 -25.17 -7.66 0.12
C ASP A 14 -24.72 -8.64 -0.97
N PHE A 15 -24.84 -8.25 -2.23
CA PHE A 15 -24.35 -9.03 -3.36
C PHE A 15 -22.83 -9.19 -3.32
N LEU A 16 -22.09 -8.09 -3.12
CA LEU A 16 -20.62 -8.10 -3.07
C LEU A 16 -20.09 -8.90 -1.86
N LEU A 17 -20.76 -8.83 -0.73
CA LEU A 17 -20.46 -9.65 0.45
C LEU A 17 -20.69 -11.13 0.17
N LYS A 18 -21.84 -11.50 -0.42
CA LYS A 18 -22.15 -12.90 -0.79
C LYS A 18 -21.16 -13.47 -1.80
N LYS A 19 -20.58 -12.62 -2.66
CA LYS A 19 -19.57 -13.01 -3.64
C LYS A 19 -18.14 -13.01 -3.09
N GLY A 20 -17.92 -12.62 -1.83
CA GLY A 20 -16.59 -12.54 -1.23
C GLY A 20 -15.70 -11.44 -1.83
N VAL A 21 -16.28 -10.51 -2.58
CA VAL A 21 -15.58 -9.33 -3.13
C VAL A 21 -15.31 -8.34 -2.00
N MET A 22 -16.25 -8.19 -1.08
CA MET A 22 -16.08 -7.40 0.13
C MET A 22 -16.16 -8.27 1.38
N LEU A 23 -15.51 -7.81 2.43
CA LEU A 23 -15.52 -8.40 3.76
C LEU A 23 -16.10 -7.38 4.75
N ALA A 24 -16.88 -7.86 5.71
CA ALA A 24 -17.32 -7.06 6.84
C ALA A 24 -16.39 -7.31 8.04
N VAL A 25 -15.57 -6.32 8.39
CA VAL A 25 -14.61 -6.38 9.51
C VAL A 25 -14.90 -5.22 10.46
N ASP A 26 -15.15 -5.51 11.73
CA ASP A 26 -15.44 -4.49 12.76
C ASP A 26 -16.50 -3.44 12.36
N LYS A 27 -17.60 -3.92 11.76
CA LYS A 27 -18.70 -3.08 11.24
C LYS A 27 -18.31 -2.15 10.07
N ARG A 28 -17.15 -2.38 9.45
CA ARG A 28 -16.69 -1.69 8.24
C ARG A 28 -16.67 -2.66 7.07
N PHE A 29 -17.09 -2.19 5.90
CA PHE A 29 -16.94 -2.92 4.66
C PHE A 29 -15.56 -2.63 4.06
N ARG A 30 -14.78 -3.68 3.81
CA ARG A 30 -13.46 -3.59 3.16
C ARG A 30 -13.49 -4.41 1.88
N LEU A 31 -12.78 -3.97 0.85
CA LEU A 31 -12.51 -4.82 -0.30
C LEU A 31 -11.69 -6.03 0.19
N ASN A 32 -11.94 -7.21 -0.39
CA ASN A 32 -11.11 -8.37 -0.13
C ASN A 32 -9.65 -8.03 -0.50
N PRO A 33 -8.68 -8.18 0.43
CA PRO A 33 -7.28 -7.80 0.18
C PRO A 33 -6.68 -8.42 -1.09
N LEU A 34 -7.09 -9.66 -1.42
CA LEU A 34 -6.62 -10.36 -2.63
C LEU A 34 -7.09 -9.71 -3.94
N LEU A 35 -8.07 -8.80 -3.88
CA LEU A 35 -8.62 -8.10 -5.04
C LEU A 35 -8.14 -6.65 -5.13
N CYS A 36 -7.51 -6.10 -4.08
CA CYS A 36 -7.12 -4.69 -4.04
C CYS A 36 -6.22 -4.30 -5.20
N GLU A 37 -5.14 -5.05 -5.41
CA GLU A 37 -4.15 -4.81 -6.45
C GLU A 37 -4.80 -4.89 -7.86
N LEU A 38 -5.57 -5.95 -8.11
CA LEU A 38 -6.28 -6.17 -9.38
C LEU A 38 -7.23 -5.01 -9.71
N VAL A 39 -7.99 -4.54 -8.71
CA VAL A 39 -8.90 -3.40 -8.88
C VAL A 39 -8.11 -2.12 -9.18
N VAL A 40 -6.99 -1.89 -8.51
CA VAL A 40 -6.19 -0.68 -8.78
C VAL A 40 -5.54 -0.73 -10.15
N ARG A 41 -5.04 -1.88 -10.62
CA ARG A 41 -4.56 -2.05 -11.99
C ARG A 41 -5.63 -1.69 -13.02
N GLU A 42 -6.86 -2.13 -12.79
CA GLU A 42 -7.98 -1.80 -13.66
C GLU A 42 -8.26 -0.29 -13.66
N LEU A 43 -8.23 0.36 -12.49
CA LEU A 43 -8.38 1.82 -12.38
C LEU A 43 -7.26 2.58 -13.10
N LEU A 44 -6.02 2.10 -13.03
CA LEU A 44 -4.89 2.68 -13.75
C LEU A 44 -5.06 2.52 -15.26
N ARG A 45 -5.41 1.32 -15.73
CA ARG A 45 -5.66 1.03 -17.16
C ARG A 45 -6.80 1.88 -17.74
N ASN A 46 -7.84 2.13 -16.96
CA ASN A 46 -9.00 2.93 -17.38
C ASN A 46 -8.80 4.44 -17.18
N GLY A 47 -7.69 4.87 -16.57
CA GLY A 47 -7.42 6.29 -16.27
C GLY A 47 -8.27 6.87 -15.13
N ASP A 48 -8.94 6.02 -14.35
CA ASP A 48 -9.85 6.41 -13.27
C ASP A 48 -9.14 6.54 -11.90
N PHE A 49 -7.89 6.08 -11.80
CA PHE A 49 -7.14 6.04 -10.54
C PHE A 49 -7.11 7.41 -9.82
N GLU A 50 -6.68 8.47 -10.51
CA GLU A 50 -6.57 9.81 -9.92
C GLU A 50 -7.91 10.36 -9.44
N ARG A 51 -9.00 10.08 -10.19
CA ARG A 51 -10.36 10.45 -9.78
C ARG A 51 -10.76 9.76 -8.48
N VAL A 52 -10.43 8.49 -8.31
CA VAL A 52 -10.70 7.75 -7.08
C VAL A 52 -9.86 8.29 -5.92
N VAL A 53 -8.58 8.57 -6.15
CA VAL A 53 -7.69 9.20 -5.16
C VAL A 53 -8.26 10.52 -4.66
N ASP A 54 -8.70 11.40 -5.56
CA ASP A 54 -9.33 12.67 -5.22
C ASP A 54 -10.56 12.51 -4.32
N ILE A 55 -11.43 11.54 -4.64
CA ILE A 55 -12.62 11.25 -3.83
C ILE A 55 -12.20 10.78 -2.43
N VAL A 56 -11.27 9.84 -2.35
CA VAL A 56 -10.80 9.29 -1.07
C VAL A 56 -10.17 10.36 -0.19
N GLN A 57 -9.31 11.21 -0.75
CA GLN A 57 -8.64 12.28 -0.01
C GLN A 57 -9.62 13.38 0.44
N ARG A 58 -10.74 13.59 -0.28
CA ARG A 58 -11.81 14.51 0.15
C ARG A 58 -12.69 13.93 1.26
N VAL A 59 -13.06 12.65 1.15
CA VAL A 59 -13.95 11.97 2.11
C VAL A 59 -13.21 11.62 3.40
N ILE A 60 -11.94 11.24 3.29
CA ILE A 60 -11.07 10.88 4.41
C ILE A 60 -9.84 11.81 4.36
N PRO A 61 -9.98 13.08 4.76
CA PRO A 61 -8.87 14.02 4.72
C PRO A 61 -7.77 13.63 5.71
N LEU A 62 -6.53 13.91 5.34
CA LEU A 62 -5.40 13.87 6.27
C LEU A 62 -5.48 15.03 7.26
N GLU A 63 -4.72 14.93 8.35
CA GLU A 63 -4.55 16.04 9.27
C GLU A 63 -3.86 17.25 8.64
N LYS A 64 -3.97 18.39 9.31
CA LYS A 64 -3.22 19.58 8.90
C LYS A 64 -1.72 19.31 8.95
N ARG A 65 -1.01 19.86 7.98
CA ARG A 65 0.45 19.84 7.95
C ARG A 65 1.02 20.48 9.20
N TYR A 66 2.12 19.92 9.68
CA TYR A 66 2.95 20.53 10.71
C TYR A 66 4.26 21.00 10.05
N SER A 67 4.46 22.31 10.00
CA SER A 67 5.52 22.93 9.20
C SER A 67 5.46 22.41 7.74
N HIS A 68 6.54 21.82 7.23
CA HIS A 68 6.63 21.28 5.87
C HIS A 68 6.16 19.82 5.75
N TYR A 69 5.82 19.16 6.86
CA TYR A 69 5.49 17.73 6.88
C TYR A 69 3.99 17.48 6.92
N GLN A 70 3.56 16.49 6.14
CA GLN A 70 2.21 15.94 6.24
C GLN A 70 2.15 14.98 7.45
N LEU A 71 1.27 15.28 8.40
CA LEU A 71 1.00 14.38 9.51
C LEU A 71 -0.03 13.31 9.10
N TYR A 72 0.17 12.10 9.60
CA TYR A 72 -0.75 10.97 9.47
C TYR A 72 -1.26 10.64 10.85
N ARG A 73 -2.54 10.33 11.05
CA ARG A 73 -3.16 10.01 12.36
C ARG A 73 -2.85 8.62 12.89
N ASN A 74 -2.61 7.68 12.00
CA ASN A 74 -2.37 6.27 12.30
C ASN A 74 -1.64 5.61 11.13
N ARG A 75 -1.26 4.34 11.31
CA ARG A 75 -0.63 3.51 10.27
C ARG A 75 -1.47 3.44 8.99
N GLU A 76 -2.80 3.33 9.09
CA GLU A 76 -3.66 3.20 7.90
C GLU A 76 -3.64 4.45 6.99
N GLU A 77 -3.53 5.65 7.55
CA GLU A 77 -3.39 6.87 6.74
C GLU A 77 -2.04 6.96 6.04
N ALA A 78 -0.96 6.67 6.75
CA ALA A 78 0.37 6.64 6.15
C ALA A 78 0.46 5.58 5.06
N LEU A 79 -0.07 4.38 5.34
CA LEU A 79 -0.14 3.30 4.38
C LEU A 79 -0.95 3.71 3.13
N ARG A 80 -2.10 4.36 3.30
CA ARG A 80 -2.89 4.85 2.15
C ARG A 80 -2.09 5.78 1.25
N GLU A 81 -1.41 6.78 1.80
CA GLU A 81 -0.63 7.72 0.99
C GLU A 81 0.60 7.06 0.36
N ALA A 82 1.24 6.11 1.06
CA ALA A 82 2.33 5.32 0.50
C ALA A 82 1.86 4.45 -0.68
N ARG A 83 0.66 3.85 -0.59
CA ARG A 83 0.02 3.13 -1.71
C ARG A 83 -0.23 4.03 -2.90
N ILE A 84 -0.77 5.23 -2.67
CA ILE A 84 -1.02 6.20 -3.73
C ILE A 84 0.28 6.59 -4.43
N ALA A 85 1.34 6.88 -3.66
CA ALA A 85 2.66 7.19 -4.20
C ALA A 85 3.24 6.04 -5.03
N PHE A 86 3.11 4.80 -4.54
CA PHE A 86 3.52 3.59 -5.26
C PHE A 86 2.86 3.51 -6.65
N TYR A 87 1.52 3.58 -6.70
CA TYR A 87 0.76 3.46 -7.95
C TYR A 87 0.97 4.64 -8.91
N ARG A 88 1.39 5.80 -8.39
CA ARG A 88 1.84 6.95 -9.19
C ARG A 88 3.27 6.81 -9.71
N ASN A 89 3.93 5.69 -9.44
CA ASN A 89 5.32 5.48 -9.79
C ASN A 89 6.29 6.48 -9.11
N ASP A 90 5.90 7.01 -7.94
CA ASP A 90 6.68 8.00 -7.19
C ASP A 90 7.33 7.36 -5.95
N GLU A 91 8.45 6.68 -6.19
CA GLU A 91 9.23 6.02 -5.13
C GLU A 91 9.70 7.02 -4.05
N LYS A 92 10.05 8.25 -4.44
CA LYS A 92 10.51 9.28 -3.51
C LYS A 92 9.39 9.73 -2.58
N ALA A 93 8.19 9.93 -3.11
CA ALA A 93 7.03 10.26 -2.28
C ALA A 93 6.68 9.12 -1.32
N LEU A 94 6.76 7.86 -1.77
CA LEU A 94 6.53 6.69 -0.91
C LEU A 94 7.54 6.68 0.25
N GLN A 95 8.83 6.80 -0.05
CA GLN A 95 9.88 6.82 0.97
C GLN A 95 9.70 7.99 1.95
N LEU A 96 9.31 9.16 1.44
CA LEU A 96 9.03 10.33 2.29
C LEU A 96 7.84 10.08 3.25
N VAL A 97 6.76 9.44 2.77
CA VAL A 97 5.63 9.07 3.63
C VAL A 97 6.09 8.17 4.78
N VAL A 98 6.86 7.12 4.46
CA VAL A 98 7.41 6.16 5.44
C VAL A 98 8.34 6.87 6.43
N GLN A 99 9.26 7.69 5.94
CA GLN A 99 10.20 8.44 6.76
C GLN A 99 9.47 9.35 7.76
N VAL A 100 8.51 10.16 7.27
CA VAL A 100 7.77 11.10 8.10
C VAL A 100 6.95 10.35 9.16
N TYR A 101 6.23 9.29 8.76
CA TYR A 101 5.45 8.49 9.71
C TYR A 101 6.34 7.90 10.82
N ASN A 102 7.49 7.34 10.47
CA ASN A 102 8.41 6.74 11.42
C ASN A 102 9.07 7.77 12.33
N GLN A 103 9.41 8.96 11.81
CA GLN A 103 10.00 10.04 12.60
C GLN A 103 9.08 10.41 13.78
N PHE A 104 7.78 10.61 13.52
CA PHE A 104 6.81 10.96 14.55
C PHE A 104 6.42 9.78 15.46
N THR A 105 6.65 8.54 15.02
CA THR A 105 6.49 7.35 15.85
C THR A 105 7.68 7.17 16.80
N ALA A 106 8.91 7.37 16.33
CA ALA A 106 10.15 7.19 17.08
C ALA A 106 10.33 8.19 18.23
N VAL A 107 9.80 9.41 18.11
CA VAL A 107 9.86 10.42 19.19
C VAL A 107 8.86 10.16 20.34
N GLY A 108 8.22 8.98 20.37
CA GLY A 108 7.34 8.56 21.46
C GLY A 108 5.95 9.22 21.44
N TRP A 109 5.64 9.99 20.41
CA TRP A 109 4.29 10.53 20.21
C TRP A 109 3.27 9.43 19.87
N ARG A 110 3.75 8.25 19.45
CA ARG A 110 2.93 7.05 19.16
C ARG A 110 3.61 5.76 19.59
N ARG A 111 2.79 4.74 19.84
CA ARG A 111 3.22 3.35 20.09
C ARG A 111 2.89 2.42 18.91
N ASP A 112 2.56 2.99 17.75
CA ASP A 112 2.29 2.20 16.55
C ASP A 112 3.59 1.56 16.04
N GLU A 113 3.46 0.47 15.29
CA GLU A 113 4.60 -0.16 14.59
C GLU A 113 5.14 0.76 13.49
N GLN A 114 6.46 0.79 13.34
CA GLN A 114 7.10 1.51 12.23
C GLN A 114 6.74 0.85 10.90
N LEU A 115 6.72 1.66 9.84
CA LEU A 115 6.57 1.19 8.47
C LEU A 115 7.93 0.93 7.84
N MET A 116 8.10 -0.19 7.17
CA MET A 116 9.22 -0.38 6.24
C MET A 116 8.73 -0.26 4.80
N ALA A 117 9.46 0.48 3.96
CA ALA A 117 9.03 0.74 2.58
C ALA A 117 8.84 -0.55 1.76
N HIS A 118 9.69 -1.56 1.96
CA HIS A 118 9.57 -2.84 1.26
C HIS A 118 8.38 -3.68 1.75
N GLU A 119 8.06 -3.65 3.05
CA GLU A 119 6.85 -4.31 3.60
C GLU A 119 5.57 -3.65 3.09
N VAL A 120 5.58 -2.32 2.92
CA VAL A 120 4.46 -1.60 2.29
C VAL A 120 4.25 -2.08 0.86
N VAL A 121 5.33 -2.26 0.09
CA VAL A 121 5.27 -2.79 -1.28
C VAL A 121 4.79 -4.24 -1.30
N GLU A 122 5.25 -5.07 -0.37
CA GLU A 122 4.75 -6.44 -0.22
C GLU A 122 3.23 -6.46 0.05
N GLU A 123 2.76 -5.60 0.96
CA GLU A 123 1.32 -5.45 1.28
C GLU A 123 0.51 -4.88 0.09
N ILE A 124 1.14 -4.11 -0.79
CA ILE A 124 0.50 -3.57 -2.00
C ILE A 124 0.32 -4.65 -3.04
N VAL A 125 1.41 -5.35 -3.37
CA VAL A 125 1.43 -6.30 -4.48
C VAL A 125 0.74 -7.59 -4.08
N GLY A 126 0.81 -7.98 -2.79
CA GLY A 126 0.20 -9.19 -2.23
C GLY A 126 0.84 -10.50 -2.71
N ASN A 127 1.47 -10.50 -3.88
CA ASN A 127 2.25 -11.58 -4.45
C ASN A 127 3.54 -11.04 -5.10
N PRO A 128 4.72 -11.14 -4.45
CA PRO A 128 5.97 -10.61 -4.98
C PRO A 128 6.46 -11.29 -6.27
N PHE A 129 5.80 -12.38 -6.71
CA PHE A 129 6.08 -13.09 -7.96
C PHE A 129 5.12 -12.75 -9.10
N ASP A 130 4.16 -11.83 -8.89
CA ASP A 130 3.32 -11.35 -9.96
C ASP A 130 4.15 -10.50 -10.94
N LEU A 131 4.34 -11.02 -12.16
CA LEU A 131 5.13 -10.36 -13.19
C LEU A 131 4.61 -8.97 -13.55
N ALA A 132 3.30 -8.75 -13.49
CA ALA A 132 2.74 -7.45 -13.83
C ALA A 132 3.01 -6.40 -12.73
N ALA A 133 3.46 -6.80 -11.54
CA ALA A 133 3.96 -5.86 -10.54
C ALA A 133 5.28 -5.21 -10.97
N PHE A 134 6.08 -5.86 -11.83
CA PHE A 134 7.33 -5.31 -12.36
C PHE A 134 7.13 -4.23 -13.43
N GLU A 135 5.88 -3.95 -13.82
CA GLU A 135 5.53 -2.82 -14.67
C GLU A 135 5.57 -1.47 -13.90
N TYR A 136 5.52 -1.50 -12.56
CA TYR A 136 5.66 -0.31 -11.73
C TYR A 136 7.13 0.14 -11.64
N GLU A 137 7.36 1.46 -11.64
CA GLU A 137 8.69 2.08 -11.58
C GLU A 137 9.42 1.99 -10.23
N PRO A 138 8.76 1.88 -9.06
CA PRO A 138 9.42 1.59 -7.77
C PRO A 138 10.04 0.19 -7.70
N ARG A 139 10.73 -0.23 -8.78
CA ARG A 139 11.41 -1.50 -9.00
C ARG A 139 12.45 -1.77 -7.92
N SER A 140 13.11 -0.73 -7.42
CA SER A 140 14.10 -0.88 -6.34
C SER A 140 13.41 -1.46 -5.09
N LEU A 141 12.24 -0.93 -4.72
CA LEU A 141 11.47 -1.40 -3.57
C LEU A 141 10.82 -2.77 -3.83
N LEU A 142 10.37 -3.03 -5.06
CA LEU A 142 9.87 -4.35 -5.47
C LEU A 142 10.95 -5.43 -5.35
N LEU A 143 12.14 -5.16 -5.88
CA LEU A 143 13.28 -6.10 -5.78
C LEU A 143 13.70 -6.31 -4.33
N ARG A 144 13.66 -5.27 -3.49
CA ARG A 144 13.92 -5.40 -2.04
C ARG A 144 12.86 -6.22 -1.33
N SER A 145 11.59 -6.02 -1.66
CA SER A 145 10.48 -6.81 -1.12
C SER A 145 10.64 -8.29 -1.51
N LEU A 146 10.92 -8.58 -2.79
CA LEU A 146 11.19 -9.94 -3.24
C LEU A 146 12.43 -10.53 -2.54
N ALA A 147 13.51 -9.77 -2.43
CA ALA A 147 14.73 -10.19 -1.74
C ALA A 147 14.45 -10.54 -0.27
N ALA A 148 13.76 -9.68 0.47
CA ALA A 148 13.37 -9.90 1.85
C ALA A 148 12.50 -11.15 1.99
N HIS A 149 11.48 -11.27 1.14
CA HIS A 149 10.58 -12.42 1.11
C HIS A 149 11.35 -13.73 0.88
N LEU A 150 12.31 -13.75 -0.06
CA LEU A 150 13.16 -14.91 -0.31
C LEU A 150 14.11 -15.21 0.86
N THR A 151 14.71 -14.21 1.49
CA THR A 151 15.63 -14.44 2.62
C THR A 151 14.97 -15.07 3.83
N ASP A 152 13.66 -14.86 4.00
CA ASP A 152 12.88 -15.41 5.09
C ASP A 152 12.32 -16.81 4.81
N GLN A 153 12.45 -17.33 3.58
CA GLN A 153 11.97 -18.66 3.22
C GLN A 153 12.86 -19.77 3.81
N PRO A 154 12.32 -20.66 4.68
CA PRO A 154 13.10 -21.71 5.34
C PRO A 154 13.63 -22.78 4.38
N LEU A 155 13.08 -22.83 3.15
CA LEU A 155 13.42 -23.81 2.12
C LEU A 155 14.62 -23.40 1.26
N LEU A 156 15.05 -22.14 1.33
CA LEU A 156 16.24 -21.70 0.59
C LEU A 156 17.51 -22.05 1.37
N PRO A 157 18.50 -22.73 0.75
CA PRO A 157 19.75 -23.04 1.43
C PRO A 157 20.39 -21.76 1.94
N LYS A 158 20.72 -21.69 3.23
CA LYS A 158 21.39 -20.52 3.85
C LYS A 158 22.71 -20.12 3.14
N ALA A 159 23.26 -21.02 2.33
CA ALA A 159 24.47 -20.82 1.53
C ALA A 159 24.25 -20.12 0.17
N MET A 160 23.01 -20.05 -0.36
CA MET A 160 22.72 -19.39 -1.64
C MET A 160 22.47 -17.88 -1.52
N VAL A 161 22.30 -17.38 -0.30
CA VAL A 161 22.21 -15.96 0.00
C VAL A 161 23.57 -15.55 0.51
N GLU A 162 24.44 -14.99 -0.34
CA GLU A 162 25.53 -14.15 0.17
C GLU A 162 24.87 -12.98 0.89
N LYS A 163 24.63 -13.19 2.19
CA LYS A 163 23.81 -12.33 3.05
C LYS A 163 24.24 -10.88 2.97
N ALA A 164 25.53 -10.60 2.78
CA ALA A 164 26.04 -9.23 2.78
C ALA A 164 25.43 -8.37 1.65
N ASP A 165 25.34 -8.86 0.42
CA ASP A 165 24.90 -8.05 -0.71
C ASP A 165 23.38 -7.96 -0.81
N LEU A 166 22.67 -9.03 -0.45
CA LEU A 166 21.20 -9.02 -0.33
C LEU A 166 20.75 -8.17 0.87
N ILE A 167 21.44 -8.23 2.02
CA ILE A 167 21.14 -7.36 3.18
C ILE A 167 21.43 -5.89 2.84
N ARG A 168 22.53 -5.58 2.16
CA ARG A 168 22.83 -4.21 1.68
C ARG A 168 21.74 -3.70 0.73
N LEU A 169 21.28 -4.53 -0.20
CA LEU A 169 20.17 -4.20 -1.08
C LEU A 169 18.89 -3.91 -0.28
N ILE A 170 18.52 -4.77 0.67
CA ILE A 170 17.34 -4.61 1.54
C ILE A 170 17.43 -3.33 2.41
N GLN A 171 18.60 -3.08 3.01
CA GLN A 171 18.86 -1.93 3.88
C GLN A 171 18.99 -0.61 3.11
N GLY A 172 19.26 -0.68 1.81
CA GLY A 172 19.38 0.47 0.93
C GLY A 172 20.76 1.09 0.83
N ASP A 173 21.78 0.33 1.23
CA ASP A 173 23.19 0.69 1.09
C ASP A 173 23.71 0.27 -0.30
N VAL A 174 23.11 0.79 -1.36
CA VAL A 174 23.65 0.66 -2.72
C VAL A 174 24.00 2.07 -3.20
N ALA A 175 25.30 2.27 -3.44
CA ALA A 175 25.91 3.53 -3.86
C ALA A 175 25.36 4.06 -5.20
#